data_AF-A0AAE1M0J0-F1
#
_entry.id   AF-A0AAE1M0J0-F1
#
_cell.length_a   1.000
_cell.length_b   1.000
_cell.length_c   1.000
_cell.angle_alpha   90.00
_cell.angle_beta   90.00
_cell.angle_gamma   90.00
#
_symmetry.space_group_name_H-M   'P 1'
#
loop_
_entity.id
_entity.type
_entity.pdbx_description
1 polymer ?
#
loop_
_entity_poly.entity_id
_entity_poly.type
_entity_poly.pdbx_seq_one_letter_code
_entity_poly.pdbx_strand_id
1 'polypeptide(L)'
;MRRLLGEVELCLLWEKANAVDSNFGEWWCPSEKAAPACSSPPAVVDIVTRDLAVWRAKYASFIEHGGFGIGLDFHHRYSQFCLSTYAVCHYTHVSHVDKRDLLVRTTLDHAVGILSWLQQLSPVVRESLRYISDFAFVMLLYACMFIVQACESRQMLAEERCKRLKTVATTAQLLVDLGIHTFHFPSIYGKLLQRQLGNLQPNVCDGVEADVQPKSNSPETPGSIWAEYSSVKGDEWYQDDFGNQEELFGELLNMPRLDWFEVLE
;
A
#
# COMPACT_ATOMS: atom_id res chain seq x y z
N MET A 1 -4.88 25.77 -12.47
CA MET A 1 -6.27 25.74 -11.96
C MET A 1 -6.92 24.34 -12.04
N ARG A 2 -6.75 23.57 -13.13
CA ARG A 2 -7.37 22.23 -13.27
C ARG A 2 -7.01 21.21 -12.17
N ARG A 3 -5.76 21.20 -11.68
CA ARG A 3 -5.31 20.34 -10.58
C ARG A 3 -6.14 20.56 -9.31
N LEU A 4 -6.13 21.78 -8.78
CA LEU A 4 -6.85 22.13 -7.55
C LEU A 4 -8.35 21.86 -7.67
N LEU A 5 -8.96 22.15 -8.82
CA LEU A 5 -10.37 21.84 -9.05
C LEU A 5 -10.63 20.33 -9.00
N GLY A 6 -9.75 19.52 -9.58
CA GLY A 6 -9.84 18.05 -9.52
C GLY A 6 -9.73 17.52 -8.09
N GLU A 7 -8.76 18.02 -7.31
CA GLU A 7 -8.58 17.67 -5.90
C GLU A 7 -9.82 18.05 -5.07
N VAL A 8 -10.34 19.26 -5.22
CA VAL A 8 -11.55 19.73 -4.53
C VAL A 8 -12.76 18.87 -4.91
N GLU A 9 -12.95 18.58 -6.20
CA GLU A 9 -14.06 17.74 -6.64
C GLU A 9 -13.96 16.32 -6.08
N LEU A 10 -12.76 15.76 -5.97
CA LEU A 10 -12.55 14.46 -5.36
C LEU A 10 -12.91 14.49 -3.86
N CYS A 11 -12.46 15.50 -3.12
CA CYS A 11 -12.87 15.69 -1.72
C CYS A 11 -14.39 15.80 -1.56
N LEU A 12 -15.06 16.52 -2.46
CA LEU A 12 -16.53 16.65 -2.43
C LEU A 12 -17.25 15.32 -2.70
N LEU A 13 -16.64 14.39 -3.44
CA LEU A 13 -17.20 13.03 -3.57
C LEU A 13 -17.16 12.30 -2.22
N TRP A 14 -16.05 12.40 -1.49
CA TRP A 14 -15.91 11.83 -0.15
C TRP A 14 -16.91 12.44 0.84
N GLU A 15 -17.08 13.77 0.83
CA GLU A 15 -18.07 14.45 1.68
C GLU A 15 -19.51 14.02 1.37
N LYS A 16 -19.88 13.92 0.09
CA LYS A 16 -21.21 13.45 -0.31
C LYS A 16 -21.47 12.01 0.13
N ALA A 17 -20.45 11.16 0.03
CA ALA A 17 -20.54 9.77 0.48
C ALA A 17 -20.74 9.69 2.01
N ASN A 18 -20.00 10.51 2.77
CA ASN A 18 -20.16 10.61 4.21
C ASN A 18 -21.54 11.13 4.64
N ALA A 19 -22.18 11.97 3.81
CA ALA A 19 -23.56 12.41 4.03
C ALA A 19 -24.60 11.30 3.77
N VAL A 20 -24.27 10.28 2.97
CA VAL A 20 -25.13 9.12 2.69
C VAL A 20 -24.93 8.03 3.74
N ASP A 21 -23.69 7.81 4.17
CA ASP A 21 -23.32 6.85 5.21
C ASP A 21 -22.27 7.47 6.13
N SER A 22 -22.65 7.75 7.38
CA SER A 22 -21.79 8.44 8.34
C SER A 22 -20.56 7.63 8.77
N ASN A 23 -20.55 6.32 8.54
CA ASN A 23 -19.37 5.49 8.82
C ASN A 23 -18.32 5.60 7.71
N PHE A 24 -18.68 6.15 6.55
CA PHE A 24 -17.77 6.30 5.42
C PHE A 24 -16.59 7.22 5.72
N GLY A 25 -16.78 8.21 6.62
CA GLY A 25 -15.71 9.08 7.11
C GLY A 25 -14.61 8.35 7.87
N GLU A 26 -14.87 7.16 8.40
CA GLU A 26 -13.93 6.32 9.14
C GLU A 26 -13.58 5.05 8.36
N TRP A 27 -13.39 5.17 7.04
CA TRP A 27 -13.27 4.01 6.14
C TRP A 27 -12.13 3.04 6.45
N TRP A 28 -11.15 3.48 7.23
CA TRP A 28 -10.02 2.68 7.69
C TRP A 28 -10.29 1.91 8.99
N CYS A 29 -11.43 2.16 9.65
CA CYS A 29 -11.79 1.59 10.93
C CYS A 29 -12.78 0.43 10.75
N PRO A 30 -12.46 -0.79 11.22
CA PRO A 30 -13.45 -1.87 11.29
C PRO A 30 -14.64 -1.43 12.14
N SER A 31 -15.87 -1.72 11.70
CA SER A 31 -17.05 -1.36 12.49
C SER A 31 -17.13 -2.20 13.77
N GLU A 32 -16.95 -1.58 14.93
CA GLU A 32 -17.11 -2.24 16.24
C GLU A 32 -18.55 -2.70 16.51
N LYS A 33 -19.52 -2.09 15.82
CA LYS A 33 -20.93 -2.43 15.96
C LYS A 33 -21.26 -3.47 14.91
N ALA A 34 -21.57 -4.68 15.35
CA ALA A 34 -22.22 -5.71 14.56
C ALA A 34 -23.56 -5.18 14.01
N ALA A 35 -23.50 -4.43 12.90
CA ALA A 35 -24.66 -4.08 12.13
C ALA A 35 -25.26 -5.38 11.57
N PRO A 36 -26.59 -5.48 11.42
CA PRO A 36 -27.21 -6.66 10.85
C PRO A 36 -26.56 -6.98 9.51
N ALA A 37 -26.15 -8.24 9.33
CA ALA A 37 -25.41 -8.73 8.17
C ALA A 37 -26.08 -8.27 6.87
N CYS A 38 -25.54 -7.22 6.24
CA CYS A 38 -26.01 -6.76 4.95
C CYS A 38 -25.32 -7.60 3.87
N SER A 39 -26.09 -8.24 3.00
CA SER A 39 -25.60 -9.23 2.02
C SER A 39 -24.99 -8.61 0.74
N SER A 40 -24.97 -7.27 0.66
CA SER A 40 -24.43 -6.48 -0.46
C SER A 40 -23.70 -5.23 0.07
N PRO A 41 -22.68 -4.73 -0.64
CA PRO A 41 -22.13 -3.40 -0.38
C PRO A 41 -23.26 -2.35 -0.38
N PRO A 42 -23.33 -1.46 0.63
CA PRO A 42 -24.14 -0.27 0.61
C PRO A 42 -24.07 0.48 -0.70
N ALA A 43 -25.23 1.03 -1.05
CA ALA A 43 -25.43 1.89 -2.20
C ALA A 43 -24.37 3.00 -2.28
N VAL A 44 -23.79 3.42 -1.15
CA VAL A 44 -22.70 4.39 -1.11
C VAL A 44 -21.47 3.93 -1.91
N VAL A 45 -21.11 2.64 -1.87
CA VAL A 45 -19.94 2.13 -2.62
C VAL A 45 -20.20 2.17 -4.12
N ASP A 46 -21.38 1.77 -4.56
CA ASP A 46 -21.76 1.82 -5.97
C ASP A 46 -21.84 3.27 -6.48
N ILE A 47 -22.42 4.17 -5.67
CA ILE A 47 -22.51 5.60 -5.97
C ILE A 47 -21.11 6.19 -6.13
N VAL A 48 -20.22 5.99 -5.16
CA VAL A 48 -18.87 6.55 -5.19
C VAL A 48 -18.04 5.93 -6.31
N THR A 49 -18.17 4.63 -6.58
CA THR A 49 -17.48 3.97 -7.70
C THR A 49 -17.86 4.61 -9.03
N ARG A 50 -19.16 4.81 -9.28
CA ARG A 50 -19.65 5.47 -10.49
C ARG A 50 -19.17 6.92 -10.57
N ASP A 51 -19.27 7.65 -9.47
CA ASP A 51 -18.92 9.07 -9.45
C ASP A 51 -17.40 9.28 -9.62
N LEU A 52 -16.57 8.39 -9.09
CA LEU A 52 -15.12 8.32 -9.36
C LEU A 52 -14.83 8.05 -10.84
N ALA A 53 -15.57 7.15 -11.49
CA ALA A 53 -15.40 6.89 -12.92
C ALA A 53 -15.74 8.12 -13.78
N VAL A 54 -16.83 8.83 -13.44
CA VAL A 54 -17.20 10.09 -14.10
C VAL A 54 -16.12 11.16 -13.87
N TRP A 55 -15.62 11.29 -12.65
CA TRP A 55 -14.51 12.19 -12.33
C TRP A 55 -13.26 11.84 -13.14
N ARG A 56 -12.91 10.55 -13.24
CA ARG A 56 -11.72 10.10 -13.98
C ARG A 56 -11.83 10.40 -15.47
N ALA A 57 -13.01 10.22 -16.06
CA ALA A 57 -13.28 10.56 -17.44
C ALA A 57 -13.15 12.07 -17.70
N LYS A 58 -13.67 12.90 -16.79
CA LYS A 58 -13.57 14.37 -16.88
C LYS A 58 -12.12 14.87 -16.89
N TYR A 59 -11.26 14.28 -16.07
CA TYR A 59 -9.85 14.67 -15.96
C TYR A 59 -8.90 13.85 -16.84
N ALA A 60 -9.41 12.93 -17.66
CA ALA A 60 -8.59 11.96 -18.40
C ALA A 60 -7.46 12.60 -19.22
N SER A 61 -7.82 13.55 -20.09
CA SER A 61 -6.85 14.28 -20.89
C SER A 61 -5.77 14.95 -20.02
N PHE A 62 -6.15 15.62 -18.94
CA PHE A 62 -5.18 16.32 -18.07
C PHE A 62 -4.24 15.35 -17.35
N ILE A 63 -4.73 14.18 -16.95
CA ILE A 63 -3.92 13.12 -16.34
C ILE A 63 -2.95 12.51 -17.35
N GLU A 64 -3.43 12.20 -18.56
CA GLU A 64 -2.64 11.57 -19.64
C GLU A 64 -1.51 12.47 -20.14
N HIS A 65 -1.69 13.79 -20.09
CA HIS A 65 -0.62 14.75 -20.42
C HIS A 65 0.51 14.79 -19.36
N GLY A 66 0.33 14.15 -18.20
CA GLY A 66 1.32 14.11 -17.13
C GLY A 66 1.51 15.45 -16.40
N GLY A 67 2.72 15.69 -15.90
CA GLY A 67 3.03 16.87 -15.08
C GLY A 67 2.14 16.96 -13.85
N PHE A 68 1.38 18.06 -13.71
CA PHE A 68 0.46 18.25 -12.58
C PHE A 68 -0.73 17.27 -12.57
N GLY A 69 -1.01 16.58 -13.68
CA GLY A 69 -2.04 15.54 -13.74
C GLY A 69 -1.67 14.27 -12.96
N ILE A 70 -0.39 14.07 -12.67
CA ILE A 70 0.11 12.87 -11.96
C ILE A 70 -0.42 12.79 -10.53
N GLY A 71 -0.52 13.94 -9.85
CA GLY A 71 -1.12 14.00 -8.51
C GLY A 71 -2.61 13.62 -8.51
N LEU A 72 -3.35 13.97 -9.56
CA LEU A 72 -4.74 13.56 -9.71
C LEU A 72 -4.87 12.05 -9.97
N ASP A 73 -4.00 11.46 -10.78
CA ASP A 73 -4.00 10.00 -10.99
C ASP A 73 -3.67 9.26 -9.69
N PHE A 74 -2.71 9.77 -8.92
CA PHE A 74 -2.39 9.22 -7.59
C PHE A 74 -3.61 9.24 -6.66
N HIS A 75 -4.25 10.39 -6.47
CA HIS A 75 -5.39 10.51 -5.55
C HIS A 75 -6.61 9.70 -6.02
N HIS A 76 -6.83 9.58 -7.32
CA HIS A 76 -7.86 8.71 -7.87
C HIS A 76 -7.61 7.23 -7.52
N ARG A 77 -6.40 6.72 -7.83
CA ARG A 77 -6.06 5.33 -7.53
C ARG A 77 -6.13 5.05 -6.03
N TYR A 78 -5.62 5.98 -5.22
CA TYR A 78 -5.72 5.88 -3.76
C TYR A 78 -7.18 5.88 -3.29
N SER A 79 -8.05 6.70 -3.89
CA SER A 79 -9.48 6.69 -3.56
C SER A 79 -10.16 5.36 -3.87
N GLN A 80 -9.79 4.68 -4.97
CA GLN A 80 -10.30 3.34 -5.28
C GLN A 80 -9.88 2.31 -4.24
N PHE A 81 -8.63 2.40 -3.78
CA PHE A 81 -8.12 1.57 -2.69
C PHE A 81 -8.89 1.85 -1.38
N CYS A 82 -9.01 3.10 -0.95
CA CYS A 82 -9.78 3.47 0.24
C CYS A 82 -11.23 2.97 0.18
N LEU A 83 -11.88 3.12 -0.98
CA LEU A 83 -13.26 2.65 -1.18
C LEU A 83 -13.38 1.13 -1.07
N SER A 84 -12.37 0.40 -1.55
CA SER A 84 -12.36 -1.06 -1.45
C SER A 84 -12.00 -1.52 -0.04
N THR A 85 -11.14 -0.78 0.67
CA THR A 85 -10.90 -0.96 2.10
C THR A 85 -12.19 -0.78 2.88
N TYR A 86 -12.93 0.32 2.67
CA TYR A 86 -14.26 0.52 3.28
C TYR A 86 -15.17 -0.69 3.07
N ALA A 87 -15.21 -1.21 1.83
CA ALA A 87 -16.03 -2.36 1.51
C ALA A 87 -15.60 -3.63 2.25
N VAL A 88 -14.29 -3.83 2.44
CA VAL A 88 -13.80 -4.92 3.29
C VAL A 88 -14.22 -4.66 4.75
N CYS A 89 -13.91 -3.51 5.34
CA CYS A 89 -14.17 -3.19 6.75
C CYS A 89 -15.64 -3.38 7.17
N HIS A 90 -16.58 -3.00 6.30
CA HIS A 90 -17.99 -2.90 6.64
C HIS A 90 -18.87 -4.04 6.09
N TYR A 91 -18.33 -4.95 5.25
CA TYR A 91 -19.07 -6.08 4.65
C TYR A 91 -18.50 -7.46 4.96
N THR A 92 -17.64 -7.57 5.98
CA THR A 92 -17.05 -8.85 6.42
C THR A 92 -18.01 -9.75 7.20
N HIS A 93 -19.19 -9.26 7.60
CA HIS A 93 -20.24 -10.09 8.25
C HIS A 93 -21.08 -10.92 7.27
N VAL A 94 -20.71 -10.94 5.99
CA VAL A 94 -21.43 -11.72 4.97
C VAL A 94 -21.10 -13.21 5.14
N SER A 95 -22.13 -14.04 5.29
CA SER A 95 -22.04 -15.51 5.39
C SER A 95 -21.47 -16.21 4.14
N HIS A 96 -20.96 -15.46 3.16
CA HIS A 96 -20.44 -15.92 1.88
C HIS A 96 -18.94 -15.61 1.79
N VAL A 97 -18.12 -16.59 2.18
CA VAL A 97 -16.66 -16.56 2.12
C VAL A 97 -16.16 -16.08 0.74
N ASP A 98 -16.75 -16.58 -0.35
CA ASP A 98 -16.35 -16.22 -1.72
C ASP A 98 -16.42 -14.71 -2.03
N LYS A 99 -17.45 -14.02 -1.52
CA LYS A 99 -17.61 -12.57 -1.74
C LYS A 99 -16.57 -11.77 -0.96
N ARG A 100 -16.26 -12.22 0.25
CA ARG A 100 -15.27 -11.58 1.11
C ARG A 100 -13.86 -11.73 0.51
N ASP A 101 -13.51 -12.93 0.07
CA ASP A 101 -12.25 -13.19 -0.61
C ASP A 101 -12.10 -12.34 -1.87
N LEU A 102 -13.18 -12.18 -2.64
CA LEU A 102 -13.21 -11.31 -3.81
C LEU A 102 -12.94 -9.84 -3.45
N LEU A 103 -13.56 -9.33 -2.37
CA LEU A 103 -13.34 -7.95 -1.90
C LEU A 103 -11.89 -7.76 -1.44
N VAL A 104 -11.35 -8.67 -0.65
CA VAL A 104 -9.96 -8.61 -0.17
C VAL A 104 -8.98 -8.65 -1.36
N ARG A 105 -9.18 -9.56 -2.32
CA ARG A 105 -8.37 -9.62 -3.55
C ARG A 105 -8.46 -8.32 -4.35
N THR A 106 -9.66 -7.77 -4.52
CA THR A 106 -9.86 -6.50 -5.24
C THR A 106 -9.13 -5.34 -4.53
N THR A 107 -9.24 -5.24 -3.20
CA THR A 107 -8.53 -4.21 -2.42
C THR A 107 -7.02 -4.37 -2.53
N LEU A 108 -6.50 -5.60 -2.49
CA LEU A 108 -5.08 -5.87 -2.70
C LEU A 108 -4.62 -5.49 -4.10
N ASP A 109 -5.45 -5.71 -5.12
CA ASP A 109 -5.13 -5.34 -6.50
C ASP A 109 -5.12 -3.82 -6.68
N HIS A 110 -6.00 -3.08 -6.01
CA HIS A 110 -5.93 -1.62 -5.97
C HIS A 110 -4.66 -1.12 -5.25
N ALA A 111 -4.30 -1.72 -4.11
CA ALA A 111 -3.07 -1.39 -3.38
C ALA A 111 -1.84 -1.62 -4.28
N VAL A 112 -1.70 -2.83 -4.84
CA VAL A 112 -0.63 -3.17 -5.77
C VAL A 112 -0.64 -2.27 -7.01
N GLY A 113 -1.81 -1.91 -7.52
CA GLY A 113 -1.97 -1.02 -8.66
C GLY A 113 -1.39 0.38 -8.42
N ILE A 114 -1.62 0.97 -7.24
CA ILE A 114 -1.02 2.26 -6.86
C ILE A 114 0.50 2.14 -6.78
N LEU A 115 1.00 1.10 -6.10
CA LEU A 115 2.44 0.92 -5.90
C LEU A 115 3.17 0.62 -7.21
N SER A 116 2.59 -0.22 -8.07
CA SER A 116 3.15 -0.55 -9.38
C SER A 116 3.17 0.66 -10.30
N TRP A 117 2.11 1.48 -10.27
CA TRP A 117 2.07 2.76 -10.99
C TRP A 117 3.21 3.69 -10.53
N LEU A 118 3.41 3.82 -9.22
CA LEU A 118 4.48 4.64 -8.64
C LEU A 118 5.87 4.17 -9.12
N GLN A 119 6.09 2.85 -9.13
CA GLN A 119 7.34 2.23 -9.57
C GLN A 119 7.63 2.44 -11.07
N GLN A 120 6.59 2.61 -11.88
CA GLN A 120 6.68 2.82 -13.33
C GLN A 120 6.86 4.30 -13.72
N LEU A 121 6.82 5.23 -12.77
CA LEU A 121 7.07 6.64 -13.05
C LEU A 121 8.49 6.85 -13.59
N SER A 122 8.61 7.75 -14.57
CA SER A 122 9.89 8.11 -15.15
C SER A 122 10.81 8.74 -14.11
N PRO A 123 12.15 8.66 -14.28
CA PRO A 123 13.09 9.22 -13.30
C PRO A 123 12.84 10.70 -12.97
N VAL A 124 12.46 11.50 -13.98
CA VAL A 124 12.16 12.94 -13.81
C VAL A 124 10.92 13.15 -12.93
N VAL A 125 9.85 12.38 -13.16
CA VAL A 125 8.64 12.47 -12.34
C VAL A 125 8.92 11.96 -10.93
N ARG A 126 9.66 10.87 -10.81
CA ARG A 126 10.05 10.29 -9.53
C ARG A 126 10.83 11.28 -8.68
N GLU A 127 11.76 12.03 -9.27
CA GLU A 127 12.49 13.09 -8.58
C GLU A 127 11.54 14.16 -8.01
N SER A 128 10.48 14.52 -8.75
CA SER A 128 9.49 15.48 -8.27
C SER A 128 8.68 14.99 -7.07
N LEU A 129 8.63 13.67 -6.83
CA LEU A 129 7.96 13.10 -5.65
C LEU A 129 8.64 13.50 -4.35
N ARG A 130 9.93 13.85 -4.36
CA ARG A 130 10.66 14.32 -3.16
C ARG A 130 10.03 15.56 -2.52
N TYR A 131 9.19 16.28 -3.27
CA TYR A 131 8.59 17.54 -2.87
C TYR A 131 7.06 17.46 -2.68
N ILE A 132 6.48 16.27 -2.67
CA ILE A 132 5.05 16.11 -2.36
C ILE A 132 4.83 16.23 -0.84
N SER A 133 3.56 16.39 -0.44
CA SER A 133 3.18 16.42 0.97
C SER A 133 3.53 15.10 1.66
N ASP A 134 4.00 15.18 2.91
CA ASP A 134 4.31 14.03 3.76
C ASP A 134 3.13 13.04 3.87
N PHE A 135 1.91 13.57 3.82
CA PHE A 135 0.69 12.78 3.86
C PHE A 135 0.56 11.80 2.69
N ALA A 136 1.11 12.13 1.50
CA ALA A 136 1.11 11.21 0.37
C ALA A 136 2.01 9.99 0.63
N PHE A 137 3.08 10.13 1.42
CA PHE A 137 3.90 8.99 1.82
C PHE A 137 3.21 8.14 2.88
N VAL A 138 2.41 8.74 3.76
CA VAL A 138 1.54 8.00 4.69
C VAL A 138 0.51 7.16 3.93
N MET A 139 -0.09 7.70 2.87
CA MET A 139 -1.00 6.95 1.98
C MET A 139 -0.31 5.73 1.34
N LEU A 140 0.93 5.91 0.86
CA LEU A 140 1.72 4.81 0.28
C LEU A 140 2.09 3.76 1.33
N LEU A 141 2.48 4.20 2.53
CA LEU A 141 2.78 3.32 3.66
C LEU A 141 1.55 2.49 4.03
N TYR A 142 0.38 3.11 4.12
CA TYR A 142 -0.87 2.41 4.42
C TYR A 142 -1.17 1.30 3.40
N ALA A 143 -1.04 1.59 2.10
CA ALA A 143 -1.21 0.58 1.05
C ALA A 143 -0.18 -0.56 1.15
N CYS A 144 1.08 -0.25 1.49
CA CYS A 144 2.11 -1.25 1.73
C CYS A 144 1.78 -2.14 2.93
N MET A 145 1.40 -1.55 4.06
CA MET A 145 1.04 -2.27 5.28
C MET A 145 -0.17 -3.17 5.07
N PHE A 146 -1.16 -2.73 4.31
CA PHE A 146 -2.31 -3.55 3.94
C PHE A 146 -1.87 -4.83 3.20
N ILE A 147 -0.94 -4.71 2.24
CA ILE A 147 -0.39 -5.86 1.52
C ILE A 147 0.39 -6.79 2.45
N VAL A 148 1.25 -6.23 3.31
CA VAL A 148 2.06 -6.99 4.28
C VAL A 148 1.16 -7.81 5.19
N GLN A 149 0.16 -7.18 5.81
CA GLN A 149 -0.82 -7.84 6.68
C GLN A 149 -1.59 -8.94 5.95
N ALA A 150 -1.99 -8.69 4.69
CA ALA A 150 -2.67 -9.73 3.91
C ALA A 150 -1.77 -10.92 3.57
N CYS A 151 -0.47 -10.70 3.38
CA CYS A 151 0.50 -11.76 3.15
C CYS A 151 0.83 -12.57 4.41
N GLU A 152 0.65 -11.98 5.60
CA GLU A 152 0.76 -12.66 6.90
C GLU A 152 -0.40 -13.63 7.13
N SER A 153 -1.59 -13.29 6.63
CA SER A 153 -2.72 -14.20 6.63
C SER A 153 -2.42 -15.43 5.76
N ARG A 154 -2.57 -16.64 6.32
CA ARG A 154 -2.14 -17.89 5.68
C ARG A 154 -3.01 -18.33 4.49
N GLN A 155 -3.85 -17.45 3.96
CA GLN A 155 -4.85 -17.73 2.93
C GLN A 155 -4.34 -17.44 1.50
N MET A 156 -3.13 -16.92 1.34
CA MET A 156 -2.55 -16.56 0.03
C MET A 156 -1.58 -17.62 -0.49
N LEU A 157 -1.67 -17.95 -1.78
CA LEU A 157 -0.73 -18.85 -2.46
C LEU A 157 0.70 -18.27 -2.39
N ALA A 158 1.69 -19.15 -2.23
CA ALA A 158 3.09 -18.73 -2.02
C ALA A 158 3.64 -17.85 -3.15
N GLU A 159 3.32 -18.16 -4.41
CA GLU A 159 3.74 -17.37 -5.58
C GLU A 159 3.12 -15.97 -5.57
N GLU A 160 1.82 -15.89 -5.30
CA GLU A 160 1.10 -14.62 -5.22
C GLU A 160 1.64 -13.76 -4.07
N ARG A 161 1.86 -14.39 -2.91
CA ARG A 161 2.49 -13.76 -1.75
C ARG A 161 3.86 -13.19 -2.09
N CYS A 162 4.72 -13.97 -2.74
CA CYS A 162 6.05 -13.53 -3.16
C CYS A 162 5.97 -12.32 -4.10
N LYS A 163 5.07 -12.36 -5.09
CA LYS A 163 4.87 -11.25 -6.04
C LYS A 163 4.43 -9.97 -5.32
N ARG A 164 3.47 -10.05 -4.40
CA ARG A 164 2.96 -8.89 -3.65
C ARG A 164 4.00 -8.32 -2.70
N LEU A 165 4.73 -9.17 -1.96
CA LEU A 165 5.84 -8.75 -1.09
C LEU A 165 6.99 -8.10 -1.89
N LYS A 166 7.28 -8.58 -3.09
CA LYS A 166 8.26 -7.94 -3.99
C LYS A 166 7.84 -6.54 -4.39
N THR A 167 6.54 -6.31 -4.65
CA THR A 167 6.02 -4.97 -4.90
C THR A 167 6.26 -4.07 -3.69
N VAL A 168 5.98 -4.54 -2.47
CA VAL A 168 6.24 -3.77 -1.24
C VAL A 168 7.74 -3.49 -1.07
N ALA A 169 8.61 -4.47 -1.28
CA ALA A 169 10.05 -4.30 -1.17
C ALA A 169 10.60 -3.25 -2.14
N THR A 170 10.12 -3.29 -3.38
CA THR A 170 10.51 -2.32 -4.42
C THR A 170 10.03 -0.90 -4.06
N THR A 171 8.82 -0.76 -3.53
CA THR A 171 8.31 0.52 -3.02
C THR A 171 9.09 1.00 -1.81
N ALA A 172 9.44 0.11 -0.88
CA ALA A 172 10.21 0.46 0.31
C ALA A 172 11.57 1.04 -0.08
N GLN A 173 12.28 0.40 -1.01
CA GLN A 173 13.54 0.93 -1.55
C GLN A 173 13.33 2.29 -2.22
N LEU A 174 12.28 2.44 -3.05
CA LEU A 174 11.95 3.70 -3.68
C LEU A 174 11.74 4.83 -2.65
N LEU A 175 11.04 4.56 -1.55
CA LEU A 175 10.83 5.54 -0.48
C LEU A 175 12.16 5.93 0.20
N VAL A 176 13.08 4.98 0.40
CA VAL A 176 14.44 5.28 0.88
C VAL A 176 15.17 6.20 -0.09
N ASP A 177 15.13 5.93 -1.39
CA ASP A 177 15.80 6.72 -2.45
C ASP A 177 15.20 8.13 -2.63
N LEU A 178 13.93 8.31 -2.26
CA LEU A 178 13.26 9.61 -2.20
C LEU A 178 13.63 10.41 -0.93
N GLY A 179 14.26 9.77 0.05
CA GLY A 179 14.80 10.43 1.23
C GLY A 179 15.92 11.41 0.86
N ILE A 180 15.77 12.69 1.20
CA ILE A 180 16.87 13.66 1.06
C ILE A 180 17.92 13.42 2.16
N HIS A 181 17.46 12.98 3.34
CA HIS A 181 18.28 12.59 4.48
C HIS A 181 17.58 11.49 5.28
N THR A 182 18.28 10.89 6.25
CA THR A 182 17.80 9.76 7.07
C THR A 182 16.48 10.04 7.80
N PHE A 183 16.25 11.29 8.21
CA PHE A 183 15.02 11.72 8.91
C PHE A 183 13.90 12.23 8.00
N HIS A 184 14.06 12.14 6.67
CA HIS A 184 12.99 12.52 5.74
C HIS A 184 11.92 11.42 5.79
N PHE A 185 10.64 11.79 5.91
CA PHE A 185 9.53 10.82 6.09
C PHE A 185 9.55 9.63 5.11
N PRO A 186 9.80 9.80 3.80
CA PRO A 186 9.99 8.68 2.89
C PRO A 186 11.07 7.70 3.34
N SER A 187 12.22 8.20 3.80
CA SER A 187 13.32 7.36 4.26
C SER A 187 12.94 6.55 5.50
N ILE A 188 12.24 7.19 6.45
CA ILE A 188 11.74 6.55 7.67
C ILE A 188 10.76 5.42 7.30
N TYR A 189 9.75 5.72 6.47
CA TYR A 189 8.74 4.73 6.06
C TYR A 189 9.32 3.60 5.23
N GLY A 190 10.26 3.90 4.32
CA GLY A 190 10.96 2.89 3.54
C GLY A 190 11.76 1.92 4.41
N LYS A 191 12.53 2.43 5.38
CA LYS A 191 13.29 1.61 6.34
C LYS A 191 12.37 0.78 7.24
N LEU A 192 11.25 1.35 7.69
CA LEU A 192 10.24 0.64 8.47
C LEU A 192 9.70 -0.57 7.68
N LEU A 193 9.33 -0.37 6.41
CA LEU A 193 8.85 -1.45 5.54
C LEU A 193 9.92 -2.52 5.30
N GLN A 194 11.19 -2.14 5.10
CA GLN A 194 12.29 -3.09 4.96
C GLN A 194 12.45 -3.98 6.20
N ARG A 195 12.35 -3.40 7.41
CA ARG A 195 12.38 -4.17 8.67
C ARG A 195 11.22 -5.16 8.76
N GLN A 196 10.00 -4.72 8.45
CA GLN A 196 8.80 -5.58 8.45
C GLN A 196 8.93 -6.75 7.47
N LEU A 197 9.42 -6.48 6.25
CA LEU A 197 9.67 -7.51 5.25
C LEU A 197 10.75 -8.51 5.69
N GLY A 198 11.81 -8.04 6.35
CA GLY A 198 12.87 -8.89 6.90
C GLY A 198 12.34 -9.89 7.94
N ASN A 199 11.38 -9.48 8.76
CA ASN A 199 10.74 -10.35 9.75
C ASN A 199 9.87 -11.46 9.13
N LEU A 200 9.35 -11.24 7.91
CA LEU A 200 8.49 -12.18 7.19
C LEU A 200 9.25 -13.20 6.34
N GLN A 201 10.49 -12.89 5.96
CA GLN A 201 11.31 -13.71 5.06
C GLN A 201 12.03 -14.94 5.62
N PRO A 202 12.16 -15.23 6.95
CA PRO A 202 12.86 -16.44 7.38
C PRO A 202 12.22 -17.76 6.90
N ASN A 203 11.02 -17.74 6.28
CA ASN A 203 10.23 -18.94 5.97
C ASN A 203 9.73 -19.06 4.51
N VAL A 204 10.21 -18.27 3.53
CA VAL A 204 9.47 -18.15 2.24
C VAL A 204 10.26 -18.43 0.95
N CYS A 205 11.59 -18.30 0.90
CA CYS A 205 12.32 -18.35 -0.37
C CYS A 205 13.43 -19.42 -0.50
N ASP A 206 13.59 -20.34 0.47
CA ASP A 206 14.60 -21.42 0.38
C ASP A 206 14.03 -22.78 -0.11
N GLY A 207 12.77 -22.82 -0.56
CA GLY A 207 12.05 -24.07 -0.83
C GLY A 207 12.17 -24.65 -2.24
N VAL A 208 13.02 -24.13 -3.12
CA VAL A 208 13.18 -24.67 -4.49
C VAL A 208 14.65 -24.77 -4.87
N GLU A 209 15.40 -25.65 -4.20
CA GLU A 209 16.61 -26.24 -4.77
C GLU A 209 16.92 -27.57 -4.08
N ALA A 210 16.17 -28.60 -4.47
CA ALA A 210 16.55 -29.98 -4.25
C ALA A 210 16.04 -30.83 -5.42
N ASP A 211 16.69 -30.71 -6.58
CA ASP A 211 17.29 -31.89 -7.20
C ASP A 211 18.22 -31.50 -8.35
N VAL A 212 19.29 -32.29 -8.51
CA VAL A 212 20.27 -32.30 -9.61
C VAL A 212 21.43 -31.28 -9.56
N GLN A 213 22.52 -31.72 -8.94
CA GLN A 213 23.88 -31.52 -9.49
C GLN A 213 24.39 -32.88 -10.05
N PRO A 214 25.43 -32.95 -10.91
CA PRO A 214 26.45 -31.92 -11.19
C PRO A 214 26.86 -31.73 -12.67
N LYS A 215 27.41 -30.56 -13.01
CA LYS A 215 28.79 -30.43 -13.55
C LYS A 215 29.19 -28.97 -13.79
N SER A 216 30.45 -28.71 -13.49
CA SER A 216 31.16 -27.44 -13.50
C SER A 216 31.25 -26.81 -14.89
N ASN A 217 31.12 -25.48 -14.94
CA ASN A 217 32.15 -24.52 -15.40
C ASN A 217 31.52 -23.12 -15.53
N SER A 218 31.77 -22.26 -14.55
CA SER A 218 31.64 -20.79 -14.63
C SER A 218 32.76 -20.21 -15.52
N PRO A 219 32.72 -18.93 -15.99
CA PRO A 219 31.96 -17.77 -15.50
C PRO A 219 31.05 -17.14 -16.59
N GLU A 220 30.03 -16.32 -16.36
CA GLU A 220 29.81 -15.23 -15.41
C GLU A 220 28.29 -15.15 -15.10
N THR A 221 27.92 -15.04 -13.83
CA THR A 221 26.51 -14.89 -13.39
C THR A 221 26.24 -13.42 -13.03
N PRO A 222 25.09 -12.83 -13.43
CA PRO A 222 24.67 -11.54 -12.90
C PRO A 222 24.43 -11.67 -11.40
N GLY A 223 25.09 -10.82 -10.60
CA GLY A 223 24.98 -10.81 -9.15
C GLY A 223 23.52 -10.72 -8.70
N SER A 224 23.14 -11.63 -7.82
CA SER A 224 21.87 -11.61 -7.09
C SER A 224 21.72 -10.27 -6.37
N ILE A 225 20.67 -9.52 -6.75
CA ILE A 225 20.23 -8.27 -6.11
C ILE A 225 20.05 -8.43 -4.58
N TRP A 226 19.95 -9.67 -4.09
CA TRP A 226 19.71 -9.99 -2.69
C TRP A 226 20.98 -10.08 -1.83
N ALA A 227 22.16 -10.26 -2.43
CA ALA A 227 23.41 -10.31 -1.67
C ALA A 227 23.82 -8.92 -1.12
N GLU A 228 23.39 -7.84 -1.77
CA GLU A 228 23.69 -6.47 -1.31
C GLU A 228 22.91 -6.10 -0.04
N TYR A 229 21.68 -6.60 0.13
CA TYR A 229 20.83 -6.25 1.29
C TYR A 229 21.27 -6.90 2.61
N SER A 230 21.92 -8.06 2.57
CA SER A 230 22.44 -8.72 3.78
C SER A 230 23.78 -8.16 4.25
N SER A 231 24.42 -7.27 3.46
CA SER A 231 25.80 -6.81 3.69
C SER A 231 25.94 -5.42 4.31
N VAL A 232 24.84 -4.72 4.61
CA VAL A 232 24.90 -3.44 5.31
C VAL A 232 25.22 -3.70 6.79
N LYS A 233 26.51 -3.92 7.08
CA LYS A 233 27.07 -3.67 8.41
C LYS A 233 26.82 -2.20 8.73
N GLY A 234 26.11 -1.95 9.83
CA GLY A 234 25.81 -0.61 10.30
C GLY A 234 27.10 0.20 10.46
N ASP A 235 27.09 1.41 9.89
CA ASP A 235 28.05 2.43 10.29
C ASP A 235 27.75 2.82 11.74
N GLU A 236 28.68 2.41 12.60
CA GLU A 236 28.69 2.46 14.06
C GLU A 236 29.00 3.87 14.61
N TRP A 237 28.43 4.92 14.01
CA TRP A 237 28.62 6.30 14.47
C TRP A 237 27.26 7.00 14.50
N TYR A 238 26.88 7.50 15.68
CA TYR A 238 25.57 8.09 16.08
C TYR A 238 24.57 7.14 16.78
N GLN A 239 25.04 6.40 17.79
CA GLN A 239 24.14 5.63 18.67
C GLN A 239 23.75 6.32 19.99
N ASP A 240 24.14 7.58 20.25
CA ASP A 240 24.16 8.07 21.64
C ASP A 240 23.43 9.37 21.97
N ASP A 241 22.45 9.84 21.18
CA ASP A 241 21.69 11.04 21.59
C ASP A 241 20.22 11.16 21.19
N PHE A 242 19.59 10.12 20.64
CA PHE A 242 18.15 10.18 20.29
C PHE A 242 17.40 8.89 20.66
N GLY A 243 17.27 8.67 21.97
CA GLY A 243 16.32 7.70 22.51
C GLY A 243 14.86 8.09 22.22
N ASN A 244 14.03 7.08 21.94
CA ASN A 244 12.57 7.08 21.99
C ASN A 244 11.71 7.86 20.98
N GLN A 245 12.24 8.36 19.85
CA GLN A 245 11.37 8.80 18.75
C GLN A 245 10.90 7.65 17.83
N GLU A 246 11.62 6.51 17.79
CA GLU A 246 11.16 5.30 17.09
C GLU A 246 9.92 4.68 17.76
N GLU A 247 9.79 4.75 19.10
CA GLU A 247 8.55 4.45 19.82
C GLU A 247 7.46 5.48 19.49
N LEU A 248 7.79 6.77 19.41
CA LEU A 248 6.84 7.84 19.10
C LEU A 248 6.17 7.66 17.72
N PHE A 249 6.90 7.20 16.70
CA PHE A 249 6.34 6.92 15.38
C PHE A 249 5.67 5.55 15.28
N GLY A 250 6.13 4.55 16.04
CA GLY A 250 5.41 3.29 16.25
C GLY A 250 4.07 3.52 16.96
N GLU A 251 4.00 4.49 17.87
CA GLU A 251 2.78 4.95 18.54
C GLU A 251 1.93 5.89 17.65
N LEU A 252 2.53 6.76 16.84
CA LEU A 252 1.80 7.61 15.88
C LEU A 252 1.16 6.77 14.76
N LEU A 253 1.83 5.67 14.42
CA LEU A 253 1.36 4.63 13.52
C LEU A 253 0.84 3.41 14.30
N ASN A 254 0.32 3.59 15.53
CA ASN A 254 -0.73 2.72 16.09
C ASN A 254 -2.01 2.83 15.22
N MET A 255 -1.86 2.69 13.91
CA MET A 255 -2.66 1.73 13.18
C MET A 255 -2.68 0.50 14.08
N PRO A 256 -3.81 0.18 14.74
CA PRO A 256 -3.90 -1.10 15.43
C PRO A 256 -3.36 -2.16 14.48
N ARG A 257 -2.90 -3.31 14.99
CA ARG A 257 -2.96 -4.51 14.16
C ARG A 257 -4.37 -4.51 13.65
N LEU A 258 -4.54 -4.10 12.39
CA LEU A 258 -5.85 -3.96 11.83
C LEU A 258 -6.17 -5.43 11.67
N ASP A 259 -6.94 -5.94 12.63
CA ASP A 259 -7.38 -7.32 12.73
C ASP A 259 -8.38 -7.62 11.60
N TRP A 260 -8.11 -7.11 10.39
CA TRP A 260 -8.68 -7.50 9.12
C TRP A 260 -8.84 -9.02 9.04
N PHE A 261 -7.88 -9.73 9.65
CA PHE A 261 -7.73 -11.18 9.63
C PHE A 261 -8.18 -11.93 10.90
N GLU A 262 -8.28 -11.32 12.09
CA GLU A 262 -8.97 -12.01 13.21
C GLU A 262 -10.49 -12.04 12.98
N VAL A 263 -11.01 -11.08 12.20
CA VAL A 263 -12.39 -11.19 11.67
C VAL A 263 -12.48 -12.30 10.60
N LEU A 264 -11.37 -12.83 10.05
CA LEU A 264 -11.33 -13.87 8.99
C LEU A 264 -11.23 -15.31 9.53
N GLU A 265 -11.05 -15.51 10.85
CA GLU A 265 -11.14 -16.82 11.52
C GLU A 265 -12.56 -17.09 12.05
#